data_AF-A0A8T4VTT2-F1
#
_entry.id   AF-A0A8T4VTT2-F1
#
_cell.length_a   1.000
_cell.length_b   1.000
_cell.length_c   1.000
_cell.angle_alpha   90.00
_cell.angle_beta   90.00
_cell.angle_gamma   90.00
#
_symmetry.space_group_name_H-M   'P 1'
#
loop_
_entity.id
_entity.type
_entity.pdbx_description
1 polymer ?
#
loop_
_entity_poly.entity_id
_entity_poly.type
_entity_poly.pdbx_seq_one_letter_code
_entity_poly.pdbx_strand_id
1 'polypeptide(L)' 'MAYLEIKTIYGRQYQYLRKTKRVGKEMQHITLQYLGPVAPKYRRKEYP' A
#
# COMPACT_ATOMS: atom_id res chain seq x y z
N MET A 1 13.57 5.98 5.40
CA MET A 1 13.18 6.31 4.02
C MET A 1 11.67 6.14 3.93
N ALA A 2 10.94 7.07 3.33
CA ALA A 2 9.51 6.92 3.10
C ALA A 2 9.27 6.23 1.76
N TYR A 3 8.29 5.32 1.69
CA TYR A 3 7.95 4.57 0.48
C TYR A 3 6.44 4.37 0.39
N LEU A 4 5.96 4.16 -0.83
CA LEU A 4 4.56 3.86 -1.10
C LEU A 4 4.33 2.36 -1.02
N GLU A 5 3.33 1.94 -0.26
CA GLU A 5 2.91 0.55 -0.15
C GLU A 5 1.45 0.43 -0.62
N ILE A 6 1.17 -0.58 -1.44
CA ILE A 6 -0.20 -0.93 -1.82
C ILE A 6 -0.60 -2.16 -1.01
N LYS A 7 -1.70 -2.08 -0.27
CA LYS A 7 -2.31 -3.23 0.40
C LYS A 7 -3.67 -3.54 -0.19
N THR A 8 -3.96 -4.84 -0.33
CA THR A 8 -5.27 -5.32 -0.71
C THR A 8 -6.07 -5.68 0.55
N ILE A 9 -7.22 -5.06 0.74
CA ILE A 9 -8.14 -5.33 1.85
C ILE A 9 -9.53 -5.54 1.24
N TYR A 10 -10.16 -6.69 1.49
CA TYR A 10 -11.46 -7.08 0.90
C TYR A 10 -11.54 -6.91 -0.63
N GLY A 11 -10.47 -7.28 -1.34
CA GLY A 11 -10.40 -7.17 -2.82
C GLY A 11 -10.22 -5.75 -3.36
N ARG A 12 -10.13 -4.74 -2.48
CA ARG A 12 -9.83 -3.35 -2.85
C ARG A 12 -8.38 -3.04 -2.54
N GLN A 13 -7.71 -2.36 -3.45
CA GLN A 13 -6.33 -1.91 -3.27
C GLN A 13 -6.32 -0.51 -2.66
N TYR A 14 -5.41 -0.29 -1.73
CA TYR A 14 -5.28 0.93 -0.96
C TYR A 14 -3.82 1.33 -0.89
N GLN A 15 -3.54 2.62 -1.05
CA GLN A 15 -2.20 3.16 -1.03
C GLN A 15 -1.90 3.79 0.31
N TYR A 16 -0.71 3.51 0.83
CA TYR A 16 -0.22 4.03 2.09
C TYR A 16 1.17 4.61 1.90
N LEU A 17 1.43 5.77 2.50
CA LEU A 17 2.78 6.26 2.71
C LEU A 17 3.32 5.63 3.99
N ARG A 18 4.38 4.83 3.87
CA ARG A 18 5.03 4.18 5.01
C ARG A 18 6.44 4.67 5.18
N LYS A 19 6.94 4.58 6.40
CA LYS A 19 8.31 4.91 6.77
C LYS A 19 8.90 3.76 7.53
N THR A 20 10.09 3.34 7.11
CA THR A 20 10.93 2.46 7.91
C THR A 20 11.66 3.27 8.98
N LYS A 21 11.56 2.83 10.23
CA LYS A 21 12.33 3.32 11.37
C LYS A 21 13.08 2.14 11.97
N ARG A 22 14.40 2.29 12.15
CA ARG A 22 15.20 1.31 12.90
C ARG A 22 15.07 1.65 14.38
N VAL A 23 14.65 0.67 15.18
CA VAL A 23 14.56 0.80 16.65
C VAL A 23 15.45 -0.30 17.23
N GLY A 24 16.66 0.08 17.62
CA GLY A 24 17.70 -0.86 18.04
C GLY A 24 18.08 -1.86 16.94
N LYS A 25 17.85 -3.15 17.20
CA LYS A 25 18.13 -4.26 16.25
C LYS A 25 16.96 -4.55 15.30
N GLU A 26 15.80 -3.93 15.49
CA GLU A 26 14.61 -4.23 14.71
C GLU A 26 14.28 -3.12 13.69
N MET A 27 13.67 -3.51 12.58
CA MET A 27 13.15 -2.59 11.57
C MET A 27 11.63 -2.52 11.71
N GLN A 28 11.12 -1.35 12.08
CA GLN A 28 9.68 -1.10 12.21
C GLN A 28 9.15 -0.32 11.00
N HIS A 29 7.96 -0.70 10.54
CA HIS A 29 7.29 -0.06 9.41
C HIS A 29 6.07 0.72 9.90
N ILE A 30 6.20 2.04 9.96
CA ILE A 30 5.16 2.95 10.46
C ILE A 30 4.35 3.46 9.28
N THR A 31 3.03 3.48 9.39
CA THR A 31 2.15 4.15 8.42
C THR A 31 2.11 5.64 8.73
N LEU A 32 2.54 6.48 7.79
CA LEU A 32 2.49 7.93 7.91
C LEU A 32 1.15 8.48 7.45
N GLN A 33 0.67 8.01 6.30
CA GLN A 33 -0.54 8.54 5.69
C GLN A 33 -1.26 7.47 4.88
N TYR A 34 -2.59 7.47 4.97
CA TYR A 34 -3.44 6.77 4.02
C TYR A 34 -3.71 7.68 2.82
N LEU A 35 -3.39 7.19 1.62
CA LEU A 35 -3.46 7.96 0.38
C LEU A 35 -4.70 7.66 -0.46
N GLY A 36 -5.55 6.73 0.00
CA GLY A 36 -6.81 6.40 -0.67
C GLY A 36 -6.80 5.06 -1.41
N PRO A 37 -7.93 4.71 -2.05
CA PRO A 37 -8.04 3.53 -2.87
C PRO A 37 -7.24 3.68 -4.18
N VAL A 38 -6.59 2.60 -4.60
CA VAL A 38 -5.91 2.49 -5.89
C VAL A 38 -6.91 1.96 -6.91
N ALA A 39 -6.91 2.55 -8.11
CA ALA A 39 -7.69 2.03 -9.22
C ALA A 39 -7.31 0.56 -9.47
N PRO A 40 -8.28 -0.37 -9.49
CA PRO A 40 -7.99 -1.78 -9.69
C PRO A 40 -7.30 -1.97 -11.04
N LYS A 41 -6.14 -2.65 -11.05
CA LYS A 41 -5.38 -2.93 -12.28
C LYS A 41 -6.10 -3.89 -13.24
N TYR A 42 -7.13 -4.58 -12.79
CA TYR A 42 -7.94 -5.43 -13.65
C TYR A 42 -8.85 -4.56 -14.52
N ARG A 43 -8.39 -4.26 -15.74
CA ARG A 43 -9.31 -4.07 -16.87
C ARG A 43 -10.21 -5.30 -16.88
N ARG A 44 -11.53 -5.11 -16.89
CA ARG A 44 -12.44 -6.17 -17.33
C ARG A 44 -11.81 -6.72 -18.61
N LYS A 45 -11.49 -8.01 -18.64
CA LYS A 45 -11.46 -8.73 -19.92
C LYS A 45 -12.88 -8.52 -20.43
N GLU A 46 -13.05 -7.59 -21.36
CA GLU A 46 -14.18 -7.61 -22.28
C GLU A 46 -14.09 -8.99 -22.92
N TYR A 47 -14.88 -9.92 -22.38
CA TYR A 47 -15.13 -11.17 -23.08
C TYR A 47 -15.90 -10.75 -24.35
N PRO A 48 -15.47 -11.23 -25.53
CA PRO A 48 -16.19 -10.99 -26.78
C PRO A 48 -17.61 -11.58 -26.72
#